data_AF-A0A699QFF7-F1
#
_entry.id   AF-A0A699QFF7-F1
#
_cell.length_a   1.000
_cell.length_b   1.000
_cell.length_c   1.000
_cell.angle_alpha   90.00
_cell.angle_beta   90.00
_cell.angle_gamma   90.00
#
_symmetry.space_group_name_H-M   'P 1'
#
loop_
_entity.id
_entity.type
_entity.pdbx_description
1 polymer ?
#
loop_
_entity_poly.entity_id
_entity_poly.type
_entity_poly.pdbx_seq_one_letter_code
_entity_poly.pdbx_strand_id
1 'polypeptide(L)'
;MATSFTKSFTTKTSTFLDQSSFHGVPVTSPVRMQPLRSAQKNVSITMSAAASSEQYDLGSFKFSPIKESIVAREMIRRYMTDMITYADTDVVICGAGSAGLSCAYELSKNPNVQ
;
A
#
# COMPACT_ATOMS: atom_id res chain seq x y z
N MET A 1 60.22 14.41 -34.19
CA MET A 1 60.98 13.73 -33.12
C MET A 1 59.98 13.10 -32.19
N ALA A 2 60.06 11.77 -32.03
CA ALA A 2 59.14 10.95 -31.27
C ALA A 2 59.69 10.67 -29.86
N THR A 3 58.82 10.59 -28.86
CA THR A 3 58.94 9.68 -27.71
C THR A 3 57.55 9.32 -27.17
N SER A 4 57.17 8.05 -27.35
CA SER A 4 56.16 7.33 -26.56
C SER A 4 56.88 6.55 -25.45
N PHE A 5 56.27 6.37 -24.26
CA PHE A 5 56.34 5.15 -23.41
C PHE A 5 55.33 5.30 -22.23
N THR A 6 54.15 4.66 -22.28
CA THR A 6 53.68 3.39 -21.64
C THR A 6 53.14 3.43 -20.20
N LYS A 7 51.82 3.17 -20.11
CA LYS A 7 51.03 2.23 -19.25
C LYS A 7 50.96 2.35 -17.71
N SER A 8 49.71 2.38 -17.20
CA SER A 8 49.20 1.35 -16.26
C SER A 8 47.66 1.28 -16.29
N PHE A 9 47.12 0.07 -16.05
CA PHE A 9 45.72 -0.34 -16.15
C PHE A 9 45.18 -0.60 -14.74
N THR A 10 43.98 -0.14 -14.38
CA THR A 10 43.27 -0.65 -13.19
C THR A 10 41.75 -0.50 -13.31
N THR A 11 41.08 -1.65 -13.29
CA THR A 11 39.62 -1.88 -13.20
C THR A 11 39.04 -1.33 -11.89
N LYS A 12 37.87 -0.67 -11.92
CA LYS A 12 36.97 -0.59 -10.76
C LYS A 12 35.49 -0.70 -11.15
N THR A 13 34.81 -1.47 -10.31
CA THR A 13 33.47 -2.04 -10.37
C THR A 13 32.36 -1.10 -9.89
N SER A 14 31.14 -1.44 -10.28
CA SER A 14 29.80 -0.98 -9.86
C SER A 14 29.63 -0.50 -8.42
N THR A 15 28.82 0.55 -8.21
CA THR A 15 27.49 0.51 -7.55
C THR A 15 27.01 1.96 -7.33
N PHE A 16 25.87 2.28 -7.93
CA PHE A 16 25.21 3.58 -7.86
C PHE A 16 23.99 3.40 -6.96
N LEU A 17 24.11 3.76 -5.69
CA LEU A 17 23.00 3.82 -4.75
C LEU A 17 23.22 4.99 -3.79
N ASP A 18 22.26 5.91 -3.85
CA ASP A 18 21.66 6.60 -2.72
C ASP A 18 22.49 7.68 -2.00
N GLN A 19 22.07 8.94 -2.11
CA GLN A 19 21.29 9.53 -1.02
C GLN A 19 20.90 10.99 -1.30
N SER A 20 19.64 11.26 -0.94
CA SER A 20 18.90 12.51 -1.00
C SER A 20 19.57 13.69 -0.29
N SER A 21 19.49 14.87 -0.91
CA SER A 21 19.88 16.17 -0.37
C SER A 21 18.91 16.64 0.71
N PHE A 22 19.22 16.43 1.99
CA PHE A 22 18.53 17.09 3.09
C PHE A 22 19.25 18.40 3.43
N HIS A 23 18.63 19.53 3.11
CA HIS A 23 19.09 20.85 3.52
C HIS A 23 18.67 21.08 4.98
N GLY A 24 19.64 21.14 5.89
CA GLY A 24 19.41 21.43 7.32
C GLY A 24 20.62 22.09 7.97
N VAL A 25 20.42 23.28 8.53
CA VAL A 25 21.40 24.03 9.32
C VAL A 25 21.81 23.25 10.58
N PRO A 26 23.10 23.23 10.98
CA PRO A 26 23.52 22.51 12.19
C PRO A 26 23.19 23.30 13.46
N VAL A 27 22.34 22.74 14.32
CA VAL A 27 22.18 23.19 15.72
C VAL A 27 23.20 22.47 16.57
N THR A 28 24.22 23.19 17.02
CA THR A 28 25.22 22.70 17.98
C THR A 28 24.63 22.72 19.39
N SER A 29 24.31 21.55 19.94
CA SER A 29 24.11 21.38 21.39
C SER A 29 24.40 19.93 21.80
N PRO A 30 25.15 19.67 22.89
CA PRO A 30 25.47 18.32 23.32
C PRO A 30 24.23 17.65 23.93
N VAL A 31 23.63 16.71 23.20
CA VAL A 31 22.54 15.88 23.71
C VAL A 31 23.12 14.82 24.65
N ARG A 32 22.96 15.03 25.95
CA ARG A 32 23.12 14.00 26.98
C ARG A 32 22.04 12.93 26.76
N MET A 33 22.42 11.76 26.24
CA MET A 33 21.49 10.63 26.12
C MET A 33 21.13 10.11 27.52
N GLN A 34 19.87 10.33 27.93
CA GLN A 34 19.26 9.54 28.98
C GLN A 34 18.42 8.43 28.34
N PRO A 35 18.45 7.18 28.85
CA PRO A 35 17.58 6.13 28.37
C PRO A 35 16.13 6.53 28.68
N LEU A 36 15.32 6.77 27.64
CA LEU A 36 13.88 6.90 27.81
C LEU A 36 13.36 5.50 28.18
N ARG A 37 13.09 5.27 29.46
CA ARG A 37 12.30 4.10 29.88
C ARG A 37 11.00 4.14 29.07
N SER A 38 10.80 3.16 28.18
CA SER A 38 9.53 2.98 27.51
C SER A 38 8.49 2.56 28.56
N ALA A 39 7.81 3.55 29.15
CA ALA A 39 6.52 3.27 29.74
C ALA A 39 5.64 2.79 28.59
N GLN A 40 5.30 1.50 28.58
CA GLN A 40 4.35 0.92 27.64
C GLN A 40 3.02 1.66 27.82
N LYS A 41 2.79 2.71 27.03
CA LYS A 41 1.43 3.22 26.83
C LYS A 41 0.73 2.18 25.98
N ASN A 42 0.00 1.31 26.66
CA ASN A 42 -0.91 0.35 26.05
C ASN A 42 -2.06 1.14 25.43
N VAL A 43 -1.86 1.65 24.22
CA VAL A 43 -2.91 2.34 23.46
C VAL A 43 -3.83 1.25 22.91
N SER A 44 -4.87 0.92 23.68
CA SER A 44 -5.94 0.06 23.21
C SER A 44 -6.74 0.83 22.17
N ILE A 45 -6.52 0.50 20.89
CA ILE A 45 -7.29 1.01 19.77
C ILE A 45 -8.61 0.22 19.76
N THR A 46 -9.61 0.70 20.48
CA THR A 46 -10.95 0.10 20.41
C THR A 46 -11.65 0.69 19.18
N MET A 47 -11.79 -0.11 18.13
CA MET A 47 -12.68 0.20 17.02
C MET A 47 -14.12 0.06 17.52
N SER A 48 -14.69 1.15 18.04
CA SER A 48 -16.11 1.22 18.30
C SER A 48 -16.82 1.28 16.94
N ALA A 49 -17.33 0.15 16.48
CA ALA A 49 -18.37 0.15 15.46
C ALA A 49 -19.52 1.00 16.03
N ALA A 50 -19.74 2.18 15.46
CA ALA A 50 -20.92 2.96 15.75
C ALA A 50 -22.10 2.10 15.32
N ALA A 51 -22.69 1.40 16.30
CA ALA A 51 -23.84 0.55 16.09
C ALA A 51 -24.97 1.44 15.58
N SER A 52 -25.17 1.46 14.26
CA SER A 52 -26.49 1.69 13.71
C SER A 52 -27.43 0.78 14.48
N SER A 53 -28.46 1.34 15.10
CA SER A 53 -29.36 0.68 16.06
C SER A 53 -30.29 -0.36 15.42
N GLU A 54 -29.78 -1.16 14.50
CA GLU A 54 -30.36 -2.42 14.04
C GLU A 54 -30.01 -3.49 15.09
N GLN A 55 -30.59 -3.36 16.28
CA GLN A 55 -30.37 -4.29 17.38
C GLN A 55 -31.17 -5.58 17.09
N TYR A 56 -30.53 -6.51 16.40
CA TYR A 56 -31.10 -7.84 16.23
C TYR A 56 -31.04 -8.62 17.55
N ASP A 57 -32.14 -9.25 17.93
CA ASP A 57 -32.15 -10.19 19.06
C ASP A 57 -31.45 -11.49 18.64
N LEU A 58 -30.26 -11.72 19.18
CA LEU A 58 -29.47 -12.93 18.96
C LEU A 58 -30.21 -14.22 19.38
N GLY A 59 -31.18 -14.12 20.29
CA GLY A 59 -31.99 -15.26 20.74
C GLY A 59 -33.05 -15.69 19.73
N SER A 60 -33.51 -14.79 18.85
CA SER A 60 -34.57 -15.05 17.88
C SER A 60 -34.18 -14.73 16.43
N PHE A 61 -32.91 -14.46 16.16
CA PHE A 61 -32.43 -14.06 14.84
C PHE A 61 -32.59 -15.19 13.81
N LYS A 62 -33.21 -14.87 12.68
CA LYS A 62 -33.32 -15.77 11.52
C LYS A 62 -33.12 -14.98 10.24
N PHE A 63 -32.30 -15.50 9.34
CA PHE A 63 -32.15 -14.94 8.00
C PHE A 63 -33.44 -15.11 7.19
N SER A 64 -33.64 -14.22 6.23
CA SER A 64 -34.71 -14.38 5.24
C SER A 64 -34.47 -15.67 4.42
N PRO A 65 -35.53 -16.44 4.11
CA PRO A 65 -35.41 -17.59 3.23
C PRO A 65 -34.83 -17.18 1.87
N ILE A 66 -33.82 -17.91 1.40
CA ILE A 66 -33.19 -17.70 0.10
C ILE A 66 -33.00 -19.03 -0.63
N LYS A 67 -32.86 -18.97 -1.95
CA LYS A 67 -32.56 -20.14 -2.79
C LYS A 67 -31.11 -20.04 -3.28
N GLU A 68 -30.43 -21.17 -3.35
CA GLU A 68 -29.03 -21.29 -3.82
C GLU A 68 -28.86 -20.73 -5.23
N SER A 69 -29.87 -20.95 -6.09
CA SER A 69 -29.88 -20.43 -7.45
C SER A 69 -29.88 -18.90 -7.54
N ILE A 70 -30.38 -18.19 -6.53
CA ILE A 70 -30.36 -16.72 -6.50
C ILE A 70 -28.91 -16.27 -6.22
N VAL A 71 -28.26 -16.86 -5.22
CA VAL A 71 -26.87 -16.53 -4.87
C VAL A 71 -25.93 -16.85 -6.02
N ALA A 72 -26.07 -18.01 -6.66
CA ALA A 72 -25.24 -18.40 -7.80
C ALA A 72 -25.40 -17.43 -8.98
N ARG A 73 -26.64 -17.02 -9.30
CA ARG A 73 -26.89 -16.06 -10.37
C ARG A 73 -26.34 -14.67 -10.04
N GLU A 74 -26.49 -14.20 -8.80
CA GLU A 74 -25.96 -12.91 -8.38
C GLU A 74 -24.43 -12.86 -8.49
N MET A 75 -23.74 -13.92 -8.06
CA MET A 75 -22.28 -14.04 -8.19
C MET A 75 -21.84 -13.99 -9.66
N ILE A 76 -22.44 -14.84 -10.50
CA ILE A 76 -22.07 -14.92 -11.92
C ILE A 76 -22.43 -13.61 -12.64
N ARG A 77 -23.58 -13.02 -12.36
CA ARG A 77 -24.01 -11.77 -13.03
C ARG A 77 -23.05 -10.63 -12.77
N ARG A 78 -22.63 -10.41 -11.51
CA ARG A 78 -21.67 -9.36 -11.16
C ARG A 78 -20.32 -9.63 -11.81
N TYR A 79 -19.81 -10.86 -11.67
CA TYR A 79 -18.52 -11.23 -12.25
C TYR A 79 -18.49 -11.11 -13.79
N MET A 80 -19.56 -11.52 -14.48
CA MET A 80 -19.66 -11.37 -15.94
C MET A 80 -19.74 -9.90 -16.36
N THR A 81 -20.43 -9.06 -15.58
CA THR A 81 -20.49 -7.62 -15.84
C THR A 81 -19.10 -7.00 -15.68
N ASP A 82 -18.38 -7.37 -14.64
CA ASP A 82 -17.01 -6.91 -14.39
C ASP A 82 -16.05 -7.39 -15.49
N MET A 83 -16.16 -8.65 -15.94
CA MET A 83 -15.34 -9.17 -17.03
C MET A 83 -15.52 -8.39 -18.34
N ILE A 84 -16.75 -7.97 -18.66
CA ILE A 84 -17.02 -7.20 -19.87
C ILE A 84 -16.54 -5.76 -19.68
N THR A 85 -16.82 -5.15 -18.53
CA THR A 85 -16.42 -3.76 -18.23
C THR A 85 -14.91 -3.60 -18.23
N TYR A 86 -14.19 -4.56 -17.64
CA TYR A 86 -12.74 -4.56 -17.57
C TYR A 86 -12.06 -5.35 -18.71
N ALA A 87 -12.78 -5.64 -19.80
CA ALA A 87 -12.17 -6.20 -21.00
C ALA A 87 -11.30 -5.18 -21.74
N ASP A 88 -11.65 -3.90 -21.62
CA ASP A 88 -10.93 -2.75 -22.19
C ASP A 88 -10.76 -1.71 -21.07
N THR A 89 -9.57 -1.63 -20.48
CA THR A 89 -9.29 -0.80 -19.31
C THR A 89 -8.15 0.15 -19.56
N ASP A 90 -8.16 1.31 -18.90
CA ASP A 90 -7.08 2.28 -19.02
C ASP A 90 -5.78 1.76 -18.38
N VAL A 91 -5.89 1.11 -17.22
CA VAL A 91 -4.75 0.65 -16.43
C VAL A 91 -5.01 -0.74 -15.85
N VAL A 92 -3.97 -1.60 -15.86
CA VAL A 92 -3.97 -2.91 -15.20
C VAL A 92 -2.86 -2.96 -14.16
N ILE A 93 -3.19 -3.28 -12.92
CA ILE A 93 -2.24 -3.46 -11.83
C ILE A 93 -2.02 -4.96 -11.57
N CYS A 94 -0.84 -5.46 -11.92
CA CYS A 94 -0.48 -6.85 -11.71
C CYS A 94 0.09 -7.06 -10.30
N GLY A 95 -0.78 -7.51 -9.38
CA GLY A 95 -0.40 -7.90 -8.03
C GLY A 95 -0.80 -6.90 -6.95
N ALA A 96 -1.55 -7.39 -5.95
CA ALA A 96 -2.08 -6.59 -4.84
C ALA A 96 -1.13 -6.56 -3.63
N GLY A 97 0.15 -6.25 -3.86
CA GLY A 97 1.15 -6.04 -2.80
C GLY A 97 1.09 -4.62 -2.22
N SER A 98 1.97 -4.30 -1.25
CA SER A 98 2.04 -2.94 -0.65
C SER A 98 2.27 -1.85 -1.71
N ALA A 99 3.17 -2.10 -2.66
CA ALA A 99 3.42 -1.20 -3.78
C ALA A 99 2.21 -1.09 -4.72
N GLY A 100 1.55 -2.22 -5.04
CA GLY A 100 0.40 -2.26 -5.95
C GLY A 100 -0.83 -1.54 -5.38
N LEU A 101 -1.16 -1.77 -4.10
CA LEU A 101 -2.27 -1.09 -3.43
C LEU A 101 -2.01 0.40 -3.22
N SER A 102 -0.76 0.79 -2.92
CA SER A 102 -0.40 2.22 -2.81
C SER A 102 -0.56 2.93 -4.15
N CYS A 103 -0.14 2.29 -5.25
CA CYS A 103 -0.33 2.79 -6.61
C CYS A 103 -1.84 2.90 -6.96
N ALA A 104 -2.62 1.84 -6.73
CA ALA A 104 -4.05 1.82 -6.99
C ALA A 104 -4.80 2.90 -6.19
N TYR A 105 -4.42 3.12 -4.93
CA TYR A 105 -5.02 4.12 -4.07
C TYR A 105 -4.79 5.55 -4.58
N GLU A 106 -3.59 5.87 -5.06
CA GLU A 106 -3.34 7.20 -5.62
C GLU A 106 -3.97 7.39 -7.01
N LEU A 107 -3.99 6.34 -7.84
CA LEU A 107 -4.59 6.40 -9.17
C LEU A 107 -6.11 6.58 -9.12
N SER A 108 -6.80 5.82 -8.27
CA SER A 108 -8.27 5.83 -8.15
C SER A 108 -8.87 7.15 -7.67
N LYS A 109 -8.06 8.07 -7.12
CA LYS A 109 -8.52 9.43 -6.77
C LYS A 109 -8.71 10.32 -7.99
N ASN A 110 -8.06 9.99 -9.10
CA ASN A 110 -8.11 10.80 -10.31
C ASN A 110 -9.32 10.41 -11.16
N PRO A 111 -10.27 11.32 -11.44
CA PRO A 111 -11.48 10.99 -12.19
C PRO A 111 -11.23 10.73 -13.69
N ASN A 112 -10.02 11.04 -14.18
CA ASN A 112 -9.64 10.92 -15.59
C ASN A 112 -9.01 9.58 -15.94
N VAL A 113 -8.86 8.66 -14.96
CA VAL A 113 -8.28 7.34 -15.13
C VAL A 113 -9.29 6.35 -14.54
N GLN A 114 -9.94 5.52 -15.36
CA GLN A 114 -10.97 4.56 -14.93
C GLN A 114 -10.66 3.11 -15.32
#